data_AF-L0JJS4-F1
#
_entry.id   AF-L0JJS4-F1
#
_cell.length_a   1.000
_cell.length_b   1.000
_cell.length_c   1.000
_cell.angle_alpha   90.00
_cell.angle_beta   90.00
_cell.angle_gamma   90.00
#
_symmetry.space_group_name_H-M   'P 1'
#
loop_
_entity.id
_entity.type
_entity.pdbx_description
1 polymer ?
#
loop_
_entity_poly.entity_id
_entity_poly.type
_entity_poly.pdbx_seq_one_letter_code
_entity_poly.pdbx_strand_id
1 'polypeptide(L)' 'MSVEMTESENGDNTTRTTIKIDDEIWRRVRSQAIREDRRVSEELEQILREYFDEEEP' A
#
# COMPACT_ATOMS: atom_id res chain seq x y z
N MET A 1 25.00 5.97 -12.75
CA MET A 1 23.80 6.07 -13.59
C MET A 1 22.61 6.01 -12.64
N SER A 2 22.00 7.14 -12.34
CA SER A 2 20.89 7.24 -11.40
C SER A 2 19.63 7.39 -12.25
N VAL A 3 18.76 6.38 -12.24
CA VAL A 3 17.49 6.41 -12.97
C VAL A 3 16.42 6.76 -11.94
N GLU A 4 16.15 8.06 -11.80
CA GLU A 4 14.95 8.55 -11.14
C GLU A 4 13.84 8.57 -12.21
N MET A 5 13.02 7.52 -12.23
CA MET A 5 11.79 7.49 -13.03
C MET A 5 10.62 7.92 -12.14
N THR A 6 10.33 9.21 -12.19
CA THR A 6 9.15 9.84 -11.60
C THR A 6 7.89 9.45 -12.37
N GLU A 7 6.85 9.13 -11.59
CA GLU A 7 5.43 8.93 -11.89
C GLU A 7 4.96 8.83 -13.35
N SER A 8 4.43 7.67 -13.71
CA SER A 8 3.51 7.55 -14.83
C SER A 8 2.10 7.88 -14.34
N GLU A 9 1.59 9.05 -14.72
CA GLU A 9 0.20 9.44 -14.55
C GLU A 9 -0.69 8.51 -15.42
N ASN A 10 -1.45 7.63 -14.76
CA ASN A 10 -2.58 6.92 -15.35
C ASN A 10 -3.79 7.29 -14.49
N GLY A 11 -4.89 7.72 -15.13
CA GLY A 11 -6.01 8.45 -14.55
C GLY A 11 -6.92 7.66 -13.60
N ASP A 12 -6.37 7.19 -12.49
CA ASP A 12 -7.10 6.84 -11.28
C ASP A 12 -6.84 7.95 -10.25
N ASN A 13 -7.86 8.35 -9.49
CA ASN A 13 -7.73 9.34 -8.39
C ASN A 13 -6.97 8.74 -7.20
N THR A 14 -5.79 8.20 -7.46
CA THR A 14 -4.95 7.41 -6.56
C THR A 14 -3.75 8.26 -6.19
N THR A 15 -3.66 8.64 -4.92
CA THR A 15 -2.48 9.32 -4.40
C THR A 15 -1.43 8.27 -4.04
N ARG A 16 -0.25 8.35 -4.66
CA ARG A 16 0.86 7.47 -4.30
C ARG A 16 1.62 8.04 -3.11
N THR A 17 1.56 7.35 -1.97
CA THR A 17 2.30 7.73 -0.76
C THR A 17 3.27 6.63 -0.36
N THR A 18 4.53 7.00 -0.16
CA THR A 18 5.55 6.11 0.40
C THR A 18 5.57 6.26 1.91
N ILE A 19 5.09 5.26 2.64
CA ILE A 19 5.16 5.21 4.10
C ILE A 19 6.29 4.29 4.55
N LYS A 20 6.92 4.63 5.68
CA LYS A 20 7.88 3.75 6.34
C LYS A 20 7.12 2.93 7.37
N ILE A 21 7.19 1.61 7.25
CA ILE A 21 6.64 0.67 8.23
C ILE A 21 7.74 -0.25 8.72
N ASP A 22 7.54 -0.82 9.91
CA ASP A 22 8.45 -1.81 10.49
C ASP A 22 8.60 -3.05 9.60
N ASP A 23 9.80 -3.64 9.58
CA ASP A 23 10.13 -4.79 8.73
C ASP A 23 9.26 -6.01 9.08
N GLU A 24 8.93 -6.18 10.36
CA GLU A 24 8.04 -7.26 10.84
C GLU A 24 6.62 -7.11 10.29
N ILE A 25 6.09 -5.88 10.29
CA ILE A 25 4.76 -5.57 9.75
C ILE A 25 4.77 -5.74 8.22
N TRP A 26 5.80 -5.24 7.54
CA TRP A 26 5.95 -5.40 6.09
C TRP A 26 5.98 -6.87 5.66
N ARG A 27 6.72 -7.73 6.37
CA ARG A 27 6.73 -9.18 6.08
C ARG A 27 5.37 -9.80 6.24
N ARG A 28 4.59 -9.38 7.24
CA ARG A 28 3.25 -9.89 7.49
C ARG A 28 2.28 -9.49 6.37
N VAL A 29 2.20 -8.20 6.06
CA VAL A 29 1.37 -7.65 4.97
C VAL A 29 1.76 -8.28 3.64
N ARG A 30 3.07 -8.37 3.35
CA ARG A 30 3.56 -9.02 2.13
C ARG A 30 3.16 -10.49 2.05
N SER A 31 3.23 -11.23 3.15
CA SER A 31 2.84 -12.65 3.18
C SER A 31 1.34 -12.83 2.95
N GLN A 32 0.52 -11.92 3.50
CA GLN A 32 -0.92 -11.91 3.33
C GLN A 32 -1.30 -11.58 1.88
N ALA A 33 -0.72 -10.54 1.30
CA ALA A 33 -0.90 -10.18 -0.10
C ALA A 33 -0.56 -11.32 -1.07
N ILE A 34 0.56 -12.04 -0.83
CA ILE A 34 0.93 -13.22 -1.64
C ILE A 34 -0.10 -14.34 -1.49
N ARG A 35 -0.63 -14.56 -0.28
CA ARG A 35 -1.62 -15.62 -0.01
C ARG A 35 -2.96 -15.34 -0.69
N GLU A 36 -3.33 -14.07 -0.84
CA GLU A 36 -4.58 -13.64 -1.46
C GLU A 36 -4.45 -13.36 -2.96
N ASP A 37 -3.27 -13.55 -3.55
CA ASP A 37 -2.95 -13.24 -4.95
C ASP A 37 -3.22 -11.77 -5.32
N ARG A 38 -2.95 -10.85 -4.38
CA ARG A 38 -3.18 -9.40 -4.54
C ARG A 38 -1.88 -8.62 -4.44
N ARG A 39 -1.88 -7.36 -4.94
CA ARG A 39 -0.73 -6.47 -4.74
C ARG A 39 -0.65 -6.03 -3.29
N VAL A 40 0.58 -5.91 -2.78
CA VAL A 40 0.84 -5.40 -1.41
C VAL A 40 0.21 -4.02 -1.21
N SER A 41 0.17 -3.18 -2.25
CA SER A 41 -0.49 -1.87 -2.20
C SER A 41 -2.01 -1.95 -1.99
N GLU A 42 -2.68 -2.94 -2.60
CA GLU A 42 -4.13 -3.14 -2.45
C GLU A 42 -4.45 -3.68 -1.05
N GLU A 43 -3.62 -4.59 -0.55
CA GLU A 43 -3.72 -5.14 0.81
C GLU A 43 -3.52 -4.04 1.85
N LEU A 44 -2.48 -3.21 1.67
CA LEU A 44 -2.22 -2.07 2.53
C LEU A 44 -3.34 -1.02 2.47
N GLU A 45 -3.92 -0.75 1.29
CA GLU A 45 -5.07 0.14 1.17
C GLU A 45 -6.29 -0.41 1.91
N GLN A 46 -6.54 -1.72 1.84
CA GLN A 46 -7.64 -2.34 2.57
C GLN A 46 -7.46 -2.20 4.09
N ILE A 47 -6.26 -2.46 4.62
CA ILE A 47 -5.95 -2.28 6.05
C ILE A 47 -6.12 -0.81 6.46
N LEU A 48 -5.57 0.12 5.67
CA LEU A 48 -5.69 1.55 5.97
C LEU A 48 -7.14 2.02 5.93
N ARG A 49 -7.91 1.57 4.93
CA ARG A 49 -9.33 1.89 4.82
C ARG A 49 -10.09 1.37 6.02
N GLU A 50 -9.94 0.09 6.38
CA GLU A 50 -10.59 -0.48 7.57
C GLU A 50 -10.26 0.32 8.83
N TYR A 51 -8.97 0.62 9.06
CA TYR A 51 -8.53 1.39 10.22
C TYR A 51 -9.12 2.81 10.27
N PHE A 52 -9.19 3.53 9.15
CA PHE A 52 -9.73 4.90 9.10
C PHE A 52 -11.27 4.96 9.04
N ASP A 53 -11.94 3.95 8.47
CA ASP A 53 -13.42 3.84 8.45
C ASP A 53 -13.97 3.59 9.87
N GLU A 54 -13.20 2.88 10.71
CA GLU A 54 -13.51 2.67 12.12
C GLU A 54 -13.29 3.92 13.01
N GLU A 55 -12.70 5.01 12.48
CA GLU A 55 -12.45 6.27 13.21
C GLU A 55 -13.56 7.34 13.04
N GLU A 56 -14.67 7.07 12.32
CA GLU A 56 -15.82 8.00 12.25
C GLU A 56 -16.98 7.59 13.21
N PRO A 57 -17.22 8.33 14.32
CA PRO A 57 -18.45 8.24 15.11
C PRO A 57 -19.63 9.06 14.54
#